data_AF-A0A8S4QLD1-F1
#
_entry.id   AF-A0A8S4QLD1-F1
#
_cell.length_a   1.000
_cell.length_b   1.000
_cell.length_c   1.000
_cell.angle_alpha   90.00
_cell.angle_beta   90.00
_cell.angle_gamma   90.00
#
_symmetry.space_group_name_H-M   'P 1'
#
loop_
_entity.id
_entity.type
_entity.pdbx_description
1 polymer ?
#
loop_
_entity_poly.entity_id
_entity_poly.type
_entity_poly.pdbx_seq_one_letter_code
_entity_poly.pdbx_strand_id
1 'polypeptide(L)'
;MDEKTREEALQKADGMSSHIAYPNEMLDNKKLTEFYDGLEMKADKLMESVLNLTLYGTEYLFSKLREPVNKTDWVTHGRPAIVNAFYSSIENSI
;
A
#
# COMPACT_ATOMS: atom_id res chain seq x y z
N MET A 1 7.23 19.62 -27.51
CA MET A 1 6.30 20.15 -26.51
C MET A 1 6.42 21.66 -26.54
N ASP A 2 5.29 22.36 -26.54
CA ASP A 2 5.29 23.81 -26.31
C ASP A 2 5.75 24.12 -24.87
N GLU A 3 6.07 25.38 -24.62
CA GLU A 3 6.65 25.79 -23.34
C GLU A 3 5.71 25.56 -22.16
N LYS A 4 4.41 25.79 -22.35
CA LYS A 4 3.40 25.56 -21.32
C LYS A 4 3.32 24.08 -20.96
N THR A 5 3.23 23.19 -21.96
CA THR A 5 3.20 21.74 -21.73
C THR A 5 4.49 21.23 -21.08
N ARG A 6 5.65 21.82 -21.40
CA ARG A 6 6.93 21.48 -20.75
C ARG A 6 6.94 21.86 -19.27
N GLU A 7 6.42 23.03 -18.92
CA GLU A 7 6.36 23.50 -17.53
C GLU A 7 5.48 22.59 -16.65
N GLU A 8 4.29 22.23 -17.11
CA GLU A 8 3.39 21.29 -16.40
C GLU A 8 4.04 19.91 -16.20
N ALA A 9 4.80 19.43 -17.19
CA ALA A 9 5.51 18.15 -17.07
C ALA A 9 6.62 18.19 -16.01
N LEU A 10 7.34 19.31 -15.90
CA LEU A 10 8.35 19.51 -14.86
C LEU A 10 7.70 19.58 -13.48
N GLN A 11 6.60 20.31 -13.33
CA GLN A 11 5.85 20.37 -12.07
C GLN A 11 5.38 18.98 -11.61
N LYS A 12 4.91 18.14 -12.55
CA LYS A 12 4.55 16.75 -12.24
C LYS A 12 5.76 15.91 -11.80
N ALA A 13 6.90 16.06 -12.47
CA ALA A 13 8.13 15.35 -12.13
C ALA A 13 8.66 15.77 -10.74
N ASP A 14 8.67 17.08 -10.45
CA ASP A 14 9.10 17.63 -9.17
C ASP A 14 8.19 17.21 -8.01
N GLY A 15 6.89 17.02 -8.29
CA GLY A 15 5.91 16.54 -7.32
C GLY A 15 5.89 15.02 -7.15
N MET A 16 6.82 14.26 -7.74
CA MET A 16 6.83 12.79 -7.68
C MET A 16 7.46 12.28 -6.38
N SER A 17 6.79 11.35 -5.71
CA SER A 17 7.32 10.69 -4.49
C SER A 17 8.07 9.40 -4.84
N SER A 18 9.06 9.01 -4.03
CA SER A 18 9.81 7.76 -4.23
C SER A 18 9.72 6.85 -3.01
N HIS A 19 9.39 5.59 -3.23
CA HIS A 19 9.34 4.53 -2.24
C HIS A 19 10.46 3.52 -2.53
N ILE A 20 11.40 3.38 -1.60
CA ILE A 20 12.61 2.57 -1.81
C ILE A 20 12.58 1.35 -0.89
N ALA A 21 12.62 0.16 -1.50
CA ALA A 21 12.65 -1.14 -0.84
C ALA A 21 11.43 -1.47 0.03
N TYR A 22 11.31 -0.88 1.22
CA TYR A 22 10.22 -1.14 2.17
C TYR A 22 9.85 0.11 2.99
N PRO A 23 8.58 0.25 3.41
CA PRO A 23 8.17 1.31 4.34
C PRO A 23 8.81 1.13 5.72
N ASN A 24 9.18 2.25 6.36
CA ASN A 24 9.77 2.22 7.71
C ASN A 24 8.82 1.60 8.75
N GLU A 25 7.50 1.71 8.53
CA GLU A 25 6.46 1.12 9.36
C GLU A 25 6.55 -0.39 9.48
N MET A 26 7.17 -1.08 8.50
CA MET A 26 7.42 -2.52 8.61
C MET A 26 8.45 -2.88 9.66
N LEU A 27 9.25 -1.92 10.12
CA LEU A 27 10.20 -2.12 11.22
C LEU A 27 9.54 -1.90 12.59
N ASP A 28 8.28 -1.46 12.62
CA ASP A 28 7.52 -1.22 13.85
C ASP A 28 6.56 -2.39 14.13
N ASN A 29 6.96 -3.27 15.04
CA ASN A 29 6.15 -4.42 15.45
C ASN A 29 4.76 -4.01 15.97
N LYS A 30 4.62 -2.83 16.57
CA LYS A 30 3.32 -2.37 17.09
C LYS A 30 2.37 -2.08 15.94
N LYS A 31 2.83 -1.34 14.91
CA LYS A 31 2.03 -1.07 13.71
C LYS A 31 1.64 -2.35 12.98
N LEU A 32 2.56 -3.30 12.85
CA LEU A 32 2.26 -4.60 12.24
C LEU A 32 1.21 -5.39 13.05
N THR A 33 1.35 -5.41 14.37
CA THR A 33 0.40 -6.12 15.25
C THR A 33 -0.99 -5.47 15.19
N GLU A 34 -1.07 -4.14 15.22
CA GLU A 34 -2.33 -3.40 15.09
C GLU A 34 -2.97 -3.60 13.72
N PHE A 35 -2.18 -3.65 12.65
CA PHE A 35 -2.71 -3.89 11.31
C PHE A 35 -3.39 -5.26 11.26
N TYR A 36 -2.69 -6.33 11.63
CA TYR A 36 -3.23 -7.70 11.58
C TYR A 36 -4.12 -8.07 12.79
N ASP A 37 -4.56 -7.10 13.58
CA ASP A 37 -5.45 -7.37 14.70
C ASP A 37 -6.76 -8.02 14.22
N GLY A 38 -7.21 -9.04 14.95
CA GLY A 38 -8.38 -9.85 14.59
C GLY A 38 -8.17 -10.91 13.50
N LEU A 39 -7.01 -11.00 12.85
CA LEU A 39 -6.73 -12.09 11.91
C LEU A 39 -6.31 -13.36 12.65
N GLU A 40 -7.16 -14.39 12.63
CA GLU A 40 -6.86 -15.71 13.21
C GLU A 40 -6.49 -16.75 12.14
N MET A 41 -5.35 -17.43 12.34
CA MET A 41 -4.87 -18.51 11.47
C MET A 41 -4.42 -19.72 12.29
N LYS A 42 -4.63 -20.92 11.76
CA LYS A 42 -4.26 -22.20 12.40
C LYS A 42 -3.55 -23.10 11.41
N ALA A 43 -2.37 -23.58 11.77
CA ALA A 43 -1.49 -24.36 10.89
C ALA A 43 -2.10 -25.70 10.43
N ASP A 44 -2.97 -26.29 11.23
CA ASP A 44 -3.70 -27.54 10.95
C ASP A 44 -5.00 -27.31 10.15
N LYS A 45 -5.40 -26.05 9.94
CA LYS A 45 -6.65 -25.68 9.25
C LYS A 45 -6.39 -24.71 8.11
N LEU A 46 -5.76 -25.20 7.06
CA LEU A 46 -5.43 -24.39 5.88
C LEU A 46 -6.66 -23.72 5.26
N MET A 47 -7.75 -24.47 5.04
CA MET A 47 -8.96 -23.94 4.39
C MET A 47 -9.62 -22.83 5.24
N GLU A 48 -9.78 -23.05 6.55
CA GLU A 48 -10.32 -22.04 7.48
C GLU A 48 -9.44 -20.79 7.49
N SER A 49 -8.11 -20.96 7.54
CA SER A 49 -7.16 -19.84 7.56
C SER A 49 -7.19 -19.01 6.26
N VAL A 50 -7.34 -19.67 5.09
CA VAL A 50 -7.46 -18.98 3.80
C VAL A 50 -8.78 -18.20 3.71
N LEU A 51 -9.88 -18.77 4.21
CA LEU A 51 -11.17 -18.08 4.28
C LEU A 51 -11.11 -16.86 5.21
N ASN A 52 -10.51 -17.01 6.40
CA ASN A 52 -10.31 -15.92 7.35
C ASN A 52 -9.47 -14.79 6.75
N LEU A 53 -8.36 -15.12 6.07
CA LEU A 53 -7.53 -14.13 5.40
C LEU A 53 -8.30 -13.38 4.30
N THR A 54 -9.13 -14.10 3.53
CA THR A 54 -9.95 -13.49 2.48
C THR A 54 -11.01 -12.55 3.07
N LEU A 55 -11.66 -12.97 4.17
CA LEU A 55 -12.65 -12.16 4.86
C LEU A 55 -12.01 -10.89 5.44
N TYR A 56 -10.91 -11.03 6.17
CA TYR A 56 -10.15 -9.93 6.74
C TYR A 56 -9.74 -8.91 5.66
N GLY A 57 -9.19 -9.37 4.52
CA GLY A 57 -8.83 -8.48 3.42
C GLY A 57 -10.04 -7.75 2.81
N THR A 58 -11.19 -8.43 2.73
CA THR A 58 -12.44 -7.85 2.23
C THR A 58 -12.98 -6.77 3.18
N GLU A 59 -13.00 -7.05 4.47
CA GLU A 59 -13.43 -6.10 5.51
C GLU A 59 -12.49 -4.88 5.57
N TYR A 60 -11.18 -5.09 5.46
CA TYR A 60 -10.20 -4.00 5.35
C TYR A 60 -10.49 -3.11 4.14
N LEU A 61 -10.75 -3.70 2.96
CA LEU A 61 -11.07 -2.90 1.77
C LEU A 61 -12.38 -2.12 1.92
N PHE A 62 -13.41 -2.71 2.52
CA PHE A 62 -14.68 -2.01 2.76
C PHE A 62 -14.58 -0.92 3.82
N SER A 63 -13.73 -1.06 4.84
CA SER A 63 -13.51 -0.01 5.84
C SER A 63 -12.93 1.26 5.20
N LYS A 64 -12.11 1.11 4.16
CA LYS A 64 -11.53 2.23 3.40
C LYS A 64 -12.48 2.93 2.44
N LEU A 65 -13.67 2.39 2.16
CA LEU A 65 -14.58 2.91 1.13
C LEU A 65 -15.03 4.37 1.35
N ARG A 66 -15.10 4.83 2.60
CA ARG A 66 -15.52 6.19 2.97
C ARG A 66 -14.39 7.04 3.54
N GLU A 67 -13.18 6.52 3.56
CA GLU A 67 -12.00 7.25 4.00
C GLU A 67 -11.39 8.03 2.82
N PRO A 68 -10.82 9.23 3.07
CA PRO A 68 -10.03 9.91 2.06
C PRO A 68 -8.78 9.09 1.73
N VAL A 69 -8.33 9.17 0.47
CA VAL A 69 -7.10 8.50 0.04
C VAL A 69 -5.89 9.09 0.78
N ASN A 70 -5.21 8.26 1.56
CA ASN A 70 -3.93 8.59 2.17
C ASN A 70 -2.78 8.15 1.24
N LYS A 71 -2.18 9.10 0.52
CA LYS A 71 -1.05 8.82 -0.40
C LYS A 71 0.24 8.40 0.28
N THR A 72 0.33 8.54 1.62
CA THR A 72 1.48 8.09 2.40
C THR A 72 1.16 6.86 3.24
N ASP A 73 0.09 6.13 2.91
CA ASP A 73 -0.22 4.87 3.57
C ASP A 73 0.86 3.82 3.22
N TRP A 74 1.53 3.31 4.25
CA TRP A 74 2.58 2.31 4.10
C TRP A 74 2.04 0.96 3.59
N VAL A 75 0.74 0.69 3.78
CA VAL A 75 0.11 -0.57 3.40
C VAL A 75 0.09 -0.75 1.88
N THR A 76 -0.09 0.33 1.10
CA THR A 76 -0.10 0.27 -0.38
C THR A 76 1.27 -0.10 -0.95
N HIS A 77 2.33 0.24 -0.22
CA HIS A 77 3.73 -0.10 -0.53
C HIS A 77 4.24 -1.29 0.29
N GLY A 78 3.32 -2.05 0.90
CA GLY A 78 3.59 -3.11 1.86
C GLY A 78 4.10 -4.44 1.28
N ARG A 79 4.56 -4.48 0.02
CA ARG A 79 4.94 -5.73 -0.67
C ARG A 79 6.40 -5.72 -1.13
N PRO A 80 7.39 -5.69 -0.21
CA PRO A 80 8.80 -5.48 -0.53
C PRO A 80 9.47 -6.71 -1.15
N ALA A 81 8.91 -7.90 -0.97
CA ALA A 81 9.46 -9.16 -1.48
C ALA A 81 9.05 -9.45 -2.94
N ILE A 82 8.97 -8.42 -3.78
CA ILE A 82 8.64 -8.52 -5.20
C ILE A 82 9.87 -8.12 -6.03
N VAL A 83 10.25 -8.95 -7.00
CA VAL A 83 11.30 -8.62 -7.98
C VAL A 83 10.68 -7.82 -9.13
N ASN A 84 10.35 -6.56 -8.86
CA ASN A 84 9.81 -5.62 -9.84
C ASN A 84 9.89 -4.17 -9.33
N ALA A 85 9.49 -3.21 -10.16
CA ALA A 85 9.23 -1.82 -9.80
C ALA A 85 7.91 -1.34 -10.43
N PHE A 86 7.29 -0.31 -9.87
CA PHE A 86 5.96 0.16 -10.28
C PHE A 86 5.90 1.70 -10.32
N TYR A 87 4.85 2.23 -10.94
CA TYR A 87 4.49 3.65 -10.88
C TYR A 87 3.00 3.77 -10.57
N SER A 88 2.62 4.69 -9.68
CA SER A 88 1.23 5.01 -9.35
C SER A 88 0.85 6.38 -9.89
N SER A 89 -0.13 6.43 -10.79
CA SER A 89 -0.65 7.70 -11.32
C SER A 89 -1.49 8.49 -10.31
N ILE A 90 -2.16 7.79 -9.38
CA ILE A 90 -3.01 8.39 -8.34
C ILE A 90 -2.14 9.07 -7.27
N GLU A 91 -1.04 8.42 -6.90
CA GLU A 91 -0.09 8.94 -5.92
C GLU A 91 0.97 9.86 -6.55
N ASN A 92 1.20 9.75 -7.86
CA ASN A 92 2.35 10.33 -8.54
C ASN A 92 3.65 9.85 -7.86
N SER A 93 3.83 8.53 -7.78
CA SER A 93 4.95 7.92 -7.06
C SER A 93 5.59 6.77 -7.84
N ILE A 94 6.85 6.49 -7.52
CA ILE A 94 7.67 5.36 -7.98
C ILE A 94 8.16 4.53 -6.81
#